data_AF-S8DEK0-F1
#
_entry.id   AF-S8DEK0-F1
#
_cell.length_a   1.000
_cell.length_b   1.000
_cell.length_c   1.000
_cell.angle_alpha   90.00
_cell.angle_beta   90.00
_cell.angle_gamma   90.00
#
_symmetry.space_group_name_H-M   'P 1'
#
loop_
_entity.id
_entity.type
_entity.pdbx_description
1 polymer ?
#
loop_
_entity_poly.entity_id
_entity_poly.type
_entity_poly.pdbx_seq_one_letter_code
_entity_poly.pdbx_strand_id
1 'polypeptide(L)'
;ILEITLQYAKDLNKVNLLTKMDVYAEVFIVGGGNTTNLKVKTPADHRGDDSPTWDFPMNFRIDEREMKYSRLALVFKLVCKRALGDKVVGETQVPIKELLETQEKGTAADGRVFVSYQVRKPDGKPKGQISFSYKF
;
A
#
# COMPACT_ATOMS: atom_id res chain seq x y z
N ILE A 1 -0.37 15.90 7.23
CA ILE A 1 -0.54 15.34 5.86
C ILE A 1 0.08 13.96 5.90
N LEU A 2 -0.57 12.91 5.43
CA LEU A 2 0.08 11.60 5.44
C LEU A 2 1.06 11.50 4.25
N GLU A 3 2.36 11.61 4.55
CA GLU A 3 3.45 11.37 3.60
C GLU A 3 3.86 9.90 3.66
N ILE A 4 3.95 9.25 2.51
CA ILE A 4 4.32 7.83 2.39
C ILE A 4 5.41 7.70 1.33
N THR A 5 6.38 6.82 1.56
CA THR A 5 7.19 6.23 0.48
C THR A 5 6.88 4.75 0.43
N LEU A 6 6.22 4.31 -0.64
CA LEU A 6 5.98 2.90 -0.89
C LEU A 6 7.25 2.28 -1.47
N GLN A 7 7.92 1.45 -0.68
CA GLN A 7 9.27 0.99 -0.99
C GLN A 7 9.24 -0.23 -1.90
N TYR A 8 8.70 -1.34 -1.41
CA TYR A 8 8.70 -2.61 -2.13
C TYR A 8 7.60 -3.55 -1.61
N ALA A 9 7.37 -4.63 -2.34
CA ALA A 9 6.69 -5.81 -1.86
C ALA A 9 7.56 -7.04 -2.09
N LYS A 10 7.33 -8.12 -1.35
CA LYS A 10 8.08 -9.38 -1.51
C LYS A 10 7.19 -10.60 -1.40
N ASP A 11 7.58 -11.66 -2.10
CA ASP A 11 6.92 -12.97 -2.09
C ASP A 11 5.41 -12.90 -2.39
N LEU A 12 5.04 -12.06 -3.36
CA LEU A 12 3.66 -11.90 -3.79
C LEU A 12 3.13 -13.18 -4.47
N ASN A 13 1.80 -13.32 -4.49
CA ASN A 13 1.19 -14.43 -5.20
C ASN A 13 1.44 -14.32 -6.72
N LYS A 14 2.12 -15.30 -7.31
CA LYS A 14 2.28 -15.35 -8.77
C LYS A 14 0.95 -15.58 -9.45
N VAL A 15 0.55 -14.64 -10.29
CA VAL A 15 -0.67 -14.73 -11.08
C VAL A 15 -0.38 -15.03 -12.56
N ASN A 16 0.85 -14.82 -13.03
CA ASN A 16 1.37 -15.25 -14.33
C ASN A 16 2.00 -16.65 -14.17
N LEU A 17 1.71 -17.57 -15.10
CA LEU A 17 2.23 -18.95 -15.03
C LEU A 17 3.54 -19.14 -15.83
N LEU A 18 3.76 -18.31 -16.85
CA LEU A 18 4.88 -18.47 -17.79
C LEU A 18 5.79 -17.24 -17.88
N THR A 19 5.27 -16.06 -17.55
CA THR A 19 5.98 -14.78 -17.66
C THR A 19 6.17 -14.14 -16.30
N LYS A 20 7.17 -13.25 -16.19
CA LYS A 20 7.32 -12.39 -15.02
C LYS A 20 6.10 -11.49 -14.85
N MET A 21 5.83 -11.09 -13.62
CA MET A 21 4.80 -10.11 -13.31
C MET A 21 5.36 -8.68 -13.38
N ASP A 22 4.62 -7.81 -14.06
CA ASP A 22 4.82 -6.37 -14.03
C ASP A 22 3.87 -5.77 -12.99
N VAL A 23 4.36 -5.42 -11.80
CA VAL A 23 3.48 -5.08 -10.66
C VAL A 23 3.50 -3.57 -10.37
N TYR A 24 2.32 -2.98 -10.26
CA TYR A 24 2.12 -1.64 -9.71
C TYR A 24 1.18 -1.68 -8.51
N ALA A 25 1.21 -0.63 -7.70
CA ALA A 25 0.30 -0.45 -6.58
C ALA A 25 -0.69 0.69 -6.86
N GLU A 26 -1.96 0.47 -6.53
CA GLU A 26 -2.96 1.53 -6.34
C GLU A 26 -3.12 1.77 -4.84
N VAL A 27 -2.87 3.01 -4.40
CA VAL A 27 -2.97 3.41 -3.00
C VAL A 27 -4.04 4.46 -2.84
N PHE A 28 -4.96 4.24 -1.90
CA PHE A 28 -6.10 5.11 -1.65
C PHE A 28 -6.60 4.94 -0.21
N ILE A 29 -7.39 5.89 0.26
CA ILE A 29 -7.98 5.86 1.60
C ILE A 29 -9.48 5.57 1.48
N VAL A 30 -9.97 4.60 2.27
CA VAL A 30 -11.39 4.26 2.39
C VAL A 30 -11.90 4.52 3.80
N GLY A 31 -13.22 4.67 3.95
CA GLY A 31 -13.88 4.97 5.22
C GLY A 31 -14.32 6.44 5.34
N GLY A 32 -15.11 6.76 6.36
CA GLY A 32 -15.73 8.07 6.54
C GLY A 32 -16.98 8.28 5.68
N GLY A 33 -17.74 9.35 5.95
CA GLY A 33 -18.96 9.71 5.19
C GLY A 33 -18.66 10.20 3.76
N ASN A 34 -17.40 10.49 3.45
CA ASN A 34 -16.91 10.84 2.13
C ASN A 34 -15.67 10.01 1.84
N THR A 35 -15.80 8.94 1.05
CA THR A 35 -14.64 8.30 0.42
C THR A 35 -13.89 9.35 -0.37
N THR A 36 -12.66 9.64 0.02
CA THR A 36 -11.81 10.53 -0.78
C THR A 36 -11.51 9.83 -2.10
N ASN A 37 -11.94 10.40 -3.23
CA ASN A 37 -11.71 9.84 -4.56
C ASN A 37 -10.22 9.85 -4.99
N LEU A 38 -9.30 10.16 -4.08
CA LEU A 38 -7.89 10.30 -4.38
C LEU A 38 -7.20 8.93 -4.36
N LYS A 39 -6.98 8.39 -5.56
CA LYS A 39 -6.18 7.20 -5.80
C LYS A 39 -4.86 7.60 -6.45
N VAL A 40 -3.75 7.16 -5.85
CA VAL A 40 -2.40 7.31 -6.40
C VAL A 40 -1.94 5.96 -6.94
N LYS A 41 -1.25 5.96 -8.09
CA LYS A 41 -0.67 4.75 -8.66
C LYS A 41 0.84 4.88 -8.79
N THR A 42 1.56 3.81 -8.48
CA THR A 42 2.99 3.72 -8.83
C THR A 42 3.15 3.37 -10.32
N PRO A 43 4.32 3.63 -10.91
CA PRO A 43 4.75 2.91 -12.09
C PRO A 43 4.76 1.39 -11.85
N ALA A 44 4.64 0.60 -12.91
CA ALA A 44 4.86 -0.84 -12.81
C ALA A 44 6.36 -1.13 -12.71
N ASP A 45 6.75 -2.01 -11.79
CA ASP A 45 8.07 -2.61 -11.81
C ASP A 45 8.04 -3.81 -12.76
N HIS A 46 8.88 -3.77 -13.79
CA HIS A 46 8.98 -4.78 -14.85
C HIS A 46 10.06 -5.83 -14.58
N ARG A 47 10.78 -5.73 -13.46
CA ARG A 47 11.96 -6.56 -13.17
C ARG A 47 11.78 -7.45 -11.94
N GLY A 48 11.13 -6.93 -10.90
CA GLY A 48 11.01 -7.60 -9.60
C GLY A 48 10.14 -8.86 -9.57
N ASP A 49 9.34 -9.14 -10.61
CA ASP A 49 8.42 -10.29 -10.67
C ASP A 49 7.46 -10.31 -9.46
N ASP A 50 7.63 -11.26 -8.54
CA ASP A 50 6.82 -11.35 -7.30
C ASP A 50 7.38 -10.52 -6.14
N SER A 51 8.48 -9.81 -6.36
CA SER A 51 9.15 -8.98 -5.37
C SER A 51 9.48 -7.58 -5.93
N PRO A 52 8.45 -6.79 -6.29
CA PRO A 52 8.62 -5.50 -6.95
C PRO A 52 9.19 -4.43 -6.01
N THR A 53 9.99 -3.52 -6.57
CA THR A 53 10.49 -2.31 -5.88
C THR A 53 10.06 -1.05 -6.62
N TRP A 54 9.49 -0.09 -5.89
CA TRP A 54 9.00 1.18 -6.47
C TRP A 54 9.73 2.40 -5.92
N ASP A 55 10.06 2.41 -4.62
CA ASP A 55 10.58 3.57 -3.89
C ASP A 55 9.85 4.88 -4.24
N PHE A 56 8.51 4.82 -4.20
CA PHE A 56 7.66 5.85 -4.79
C PHE A 56 7.01 6.73 -3.71
N PRO A 57 7.29 8.04 -3.67
CA PRO A 57 6.69 8.96 -2.73
C PRO A 57 5.24 9.32 -3.10
N MET A 58 4.36 9.42 -2.11
CA MET A 58 2.95 9.78 -2.28
C MET A 58 2.42 10.49 -1.03
N ASN A 59 1.47 11.42 -1.22
CA ASN A 59 0.93 12.25 -0.14
C ASN A 59 -0.60 12.20 -0.15
N PHE A 60 -1.19 12.06 1.03
CA PHE A 60 -2.64 12.07 1.23
C PHE A 60 -3.04 13.15 2.23
N ARG A 61 -4.00 13.99 1.82
CA ARG A 61 -4.65 14.95 2.73
C ARG A 61 -5.76 14.22 3.47
N ILE A 62 -5.70 14.25 4.80
CA ILE A 62 -6.67 13.64 5.70
C ILE A 62 -7.16 14.76 6.62
N ASP A 63 -8.48 14.95 6.76
CA ASP A 63 -9.04 15.88 7.74
C ASP A 63 -8.68 15.37 9.15
N GLU A 64 -8.14 16.24 9.99
CA GLU A 64 -7.71 15.90 11.35
C GLU A 64 -8.83 15.31 12.20
N ARG A 65 -10.09 15.75 11.97
CA ARG A 65 -11.27 15.21 12.66
C ARG A 65 -11.53 13.77 12.24
N GLU A 66 -11.39 13.46 10.96
CA GLU A 66 -11.50 12.09 10.48
C GLU A 66 -10.33 11.26 11.02
N MET A 67 -9.11 11.79 11.01
CA MET A 67 -7.91 11.05 11.46
C MET A 67 -8.02 10.50 12.90
N LYS A 68 -8.74 11.19 13.80
CA LYS A 68 -8.92 10.77 15.20
C LYS A 68 -10.17 9.91 15.46
N TYR A 69 -11.26 10.13 14.72
CA TYR A 69 -12.58 9.58 15.05
C TYR A 69 -13.17 8.66 13.99
N SER A 70 -12.56 8.59 12.80
CA SER A 70 -13.09 7.80 11.68
C SER A 70 -12.47 6.40 11.60
N ARG A 71 -13.17 5.51 10.91
CA ARG A 71 -12.66 4.18 10.52
C ARG A 71 -11.91 4.24 9.19
N LEU A 72 -11.07 5.27 8.99
CA LEU A 72 -10.28 5.37 7.77
C LEU A 72 -9.22 4.27 7.72
N ALA A 73 -9.06 3.68 6.54
CA ALA A 73 -8.02 2.71 6.23
C ALA A 73 -7.28 3.12 4.96
N LEU A 74 -5.95 3.03 5.02
CA LEU A 74 -5.07 3.11 3.87
C LEU A 74 -5.04 1.74 3.19
N VAL A 75 -5.43 1.71 1.91
CA VAL A 75 -5.50 0.49 1.12
C VAL A 75 -4.38 0.49 0.10
N PHE A 76 -3.63 -0.60 0.07
CA PHE A 76 -2.64 -0.91 -0.96
C PHE A 76 -3.16 -2.07 -1.79
N LYS A 77 -3.59 -1.79 -3.02
CA LYS A 77 -4.02 -2.81 -3.97
C LYS A 77 -2.90 -3.08 -4.98
N LEU A 78 -2.40 -4.30 -5.00
CA LEU A 78 -1.31 -4.73 -5.89
C LEU A 78 -1.88 -5.37 -7.14
N VAL A 79 -1.42 -4.89 -8.30
CA VAL A 79 -1.97 -5.26 -9.60
C VAL A 79 -0.85 -5.61 -10.57
N CYS A 80 -1.00 -6.75 -11.24
CA CYS A 80 -0.13 -7.18 -12.31
C CYS A 80 -0.67 -6.62 -13.64
N LYS A 81 0.13 -5.78 -14.29
CA LYS A 81 -0.15 -5.21 -15.61
C LYS A 81 0.00 -6.28 -16.68
N ARG A 82 -0.96 -6.38 -17.59
CA ARG A 82 -0.97 -7.40 -18.66
C ARG A 82 -1.59 -6.85 -19.93
N ALA A 83 -1.24 -7.47 -21.06
CA ALA A 83 -1.83 -7.13 -22.36
C ALA A 83 -3.34 -7.41 -22.43
N LEU A 84 -3.79 -8.52 -21.84
CA LEU A 84 -5.20 -8.95 -21.81
C LEU A 84 -5.85 -8.68 -20.44
N GLY A 85 -5.72 -7.44 -19.98
CA GLY A 85 -6.37 -6.97 -18.76
C GLY A 85 -5.57 -7.22 -17.49
N ASP A 86 -5.47 -6.18 -16.67
CA ASP A 86 -4.77 -6.20 -15.41
C ASP A 86 -5.40 -7.19 -14.42
N LYS A 87 -4.55 -7.87 -13.64
CA LYS A 87 -5.00 -8.85 -12.64
C LYS A 87 -4.57 -8.45 -11.25
N VAL A 88 -5.53 -8.46 -10.32
CA VAL A 88 -5.25 -8.23 -8.89
C VAL A 88 -4.38 -9.36 -8.34
N VAL A 89 -3.27 -8.98 -7.71
CA VAL A 89 -2.33 -9.89 -7.04
C VAL A 89 -2.74 -10.11 -5.59
N GLY A 90 -3.12 -9.02 -4.93
CA GLY A 90 -3.56 -9.01 -3.55
C GLY A 90 -3.74 -7.58 -3.04
N GLU A 91 -4.12 -7.45 -1.77
CA GLU A 91 -4.28 -6.17 -1.10
C GLU A 91 -3.88 -6.22 0.37
N THR A 92 -3.62 -5.04 0.91
CA THR A 92 -3.43 -4.80 2.34
C THR A 92 -4.26 -3.58 2.72
N GLN A 93 -4.96 -3.66 3.85
CA GLN A 93 -5.68 -2.53 4.44
C GLN A 93 -5.09 -2.23 5.81
N VAL A 94 -4.67 -0.99 6.03
CA VAL A 94 -4.04 -0.54 7.28
C VAL A 94 -4.86 0.59 7.90
N PRO A 95 -5.39 0.42 9.11
CA PRO A 95 -6.11 1.49 9.80
C PRO A 95 -5.22 2.73 10.00
N ILE A 96 -5.72 3.92 9.66
CA ILE A 96 -4.98 5.18 9.87
C ILE A 96 -4.66 5.39 11.36
N LYS A 97 -5.59 5.01 12.25
CA LYS A 97 -5.40 5.05 13.70
C LYS A 97 -4.18 4.24 14.16
N GLU A 98 -3.97 3.07 13.58
CA GLU A 98 -2.83 2.22 13.90
C GLU A 98 -1.50 2.88 13.49
N LEU A 99 -1.47 3.56 12.34
CA LEU A 99 -0.29 4.29 11.89
C LEU A 99 0.04 5.45 12.84
N LEU A 100 -0.96 6.17 13.36
CA LEU A 100 -0.76 7.24 14.35
C LEU A 100 -0.18 6.67 15.66
N GLU A 101 -0.82 5.65 16.21
CA GLU A 101 -0.38 4.99 17.45
C GLU A 101 1.02 4.39 17.32
N THR A 102 1.38 3.90 16.13
CA THR A 102 2.73 3.37 15.85
C THR A 102 3.77 4.50 15.81
N GLN A 103 3.44 5.65 15.22
CA GLN A 103 4.34 6.81 15.20
C GLN A 103 4.56 7.40 16.61
N GLU A 104 3.53 7.42 17.45
CA GLU A 104 3.63 7.89 18.84
C GLU A 104 4.58 7.03 19.69
N LYS A 105 4.79 5.75 19.32
CA LYS A 105 5.73 4.85 20.00
C LYS A 105 7.19 5.11 19.63
N GLY A 106 7.46 5.83 18.54
CA GLY A 106 8.80 6.19 18.13
C GLY A 106 8.97 6.27 16.61
N THR A 107 9.98 7.04 16.20
CA THR A 107 10.33 7.27 14.79
C THR A 107 11.83 7.12 14.59
N ALA A 108 12.25 6.97 13.33
CA ALA A 108 13.63 7.15 12.93
C ALA A 108 14.06 8.63 13.08
N ALA A 109 15.36 8.90 12.86
CA ALA A 109 15.95 10.23 13.02
C ALA A 109 15.34 11.29 12.07
N ASP A 110 14.81 10.88 10.92
CA ASP A 110 14.13 11.74 9.95
C ASP A 110 12.61 11.91 10.23
N GLY A 111 12.14 11.39 11.36
CA GLY A 111 10.74 11.43 11.77
C GLY A 111 9.85 10.40 11.09
N ARG A 112 10.39 9.48 10.28
CA ARG A 112 9.61 8.44 9.62
C ARG A 112 9.49 7.17 10.45
N VAL A 113 8.38 6.45 10.24
CA VAL A 113 8.18 5.10 10.72
C VAL A 113 8.32 4.14 9.53
N PHE A 114 8.99 3.02 9.72
CA PHE A 114 9.16 1.96 8.72
C PHE A 114 8.34 0.74 9.14
N VAL A 115 7.45 0.30 8.26
CA VAL A 115 6.48 -0.76 8.56
C VAL A 115 6.37 -1.76 7.43
N SER A 116 5.94 -2.98 7.76
CA SER A 116 5.66 -4.03 6.79
C SER A 116 4.37 -4.73 7.18
N TYR A 117 3.50 -4.95 6.20
CA TYR A 117 2.19 -5.54 6.40
C TYR A 117 1.96 -6.75 5.49
N GLN A 118 1.24 -7.73 6.02
CA GLN A 118 0.84 -8.93 5.27
C GLN A 118 -0.07 -8.55 4.09
N VAL A 119 0.28 -9.03 2.89
CA VAL A 119 -0.60 -8.97 1.72
C VAL A 119 -1.55 -10.16 1.75
N ARG A 120 -2.82 -9.93 1.42
CA ARG A 120 -3.84 -10.97 1.29
C ARG A 120 -4.24 -11.10 -0.17
N LYS A 121 -4.33 -12.34 -0.64
CA LYS A 121 -4.86 -12.66 -1.95
C LYS A 121 -6.36 -12.32 -2.04
N PRO A 122 -6.95 -12.28 -3.25
CA PRO A 122 -8.39 -12.11 -3.42
C PRO A 122 -9.24 -13.19 -2.71
N ASP A 123 -8.69 -14.38 -2.46
CA ASP A 123 -9.34 -15.45 -1.68
C ASP A 123 -9.19 -15.27 -0.15
N GLY A 124 -8.64 -14.14 0.30
CA GLY A 124 -8.42 -13.79 1.71
C GLY A 124 -7.18 -14.43 2.36
N LYS A 125 -6.55 -15.43 1.70
CA LYS A 125 -5.39 -16.12 2.28
C LYS A 125 -4.15 -15.22 2.23
N PRO A 126 -3.31 -15.23 3.29
CA PRO A 126 -2.09 -14.44 3.32
C PRO A 126 -1.08 -14.96 2.29
N LYS A 127 -0.41 -14.05 1.56
CA LYS A 127 0.77 -14.32 0.74
C LYS A 127 1.56 -13.04 0.50
N GLY A 128 2.84 -13.04 0.86
CA GLY A 128 3.75 -11.91 0.66
C GLY A 128 3.52 -10.75 1.63
N GLN A 129 4.30 -9.70 1.49
CA GLN A 129 4.16 -8.49 2.31
C GLN A 129 4.44 -7.23 1.49
N ILE A 130 3.93 -6.11 1.98
CA ILE A 130 4.21 -4.78 1.46
C ILE A 130 4.93 -3.96 2.51
N SER A 131 5.95 -3.20 2.10
CA SER A 131 6.81 -2.42 2.97
C SER A 131 6.83 -0.97 2.53
N PHE A 132 6.62 -0.06 3.48
CA PHE A 132 6.61 1.38 3.23
C PHE A 132 7.09 2.13 4.47
N SER A 133 7.48 3.39 4.26
CA SER A 133 7.71 4.34 5.34
C SER A 133 6.68 5.47 5.28
N TYR A 134 6.38 6.08 6.42
CA TYR A 134 5.43 7.17 6.48
C TYR A 134 5.74 8.17 7.60
N LYS A 135 5.12 9.35 7.51
CA LYS A 135 4.97 10.32 8.61
C LYS A 135 3.70 11.17 8.39
N PHE A 136 3.12 11.67 9.48
CA PHE A 136 1.93 12.55 9.46
C PHE A 136 2.26 14.05 9.49
#